data_AF-A0A7X5QHC0-F1
#
_entry.id   AF-A0A7X5QHC0-F1
#
_cell.length_a   1.000
_cell.length_b   1.000
_cell.length_c   1.000
_cell.angle_alpha   90.00
_cell.angle_beta   90.00
_cell.angle_gamma   90.00
#
_symmetry.space_group_name_H-M   'P 1'
#
loop_
_entity.id
_entity.type
_entity.pdbx_description
1 polymer ?
#
loop_
_entity_poly.entity_id
_entity_poly.type
_entity_poly.pdbx_seq_one_letter_code
_entity_poly.pdbx_strand_id
1 'polypeptide(L)'
;MAKNEFLTFGMAEGANVLSNDEYAALAARVNGFSAGVAKSRELNKAWRQSSIITHILADFIAKESGNDVLDNGNIDALKSNLALAIKNALPEVRDATLTEKGIIQLSNATDSTSERLAATPRAVKYAYDLANTANNNANTKLSKSQNGADIPDKNAFVKNLGLVETVNKANNAYPKSGGIVNGYVDATGYISGKGVYEAPGIRVYS
;
A
#
# COMPACT_ATOMS: atom_id res chain seq x y z
N MET A 1 31.85 -24.94 -25.39
CA MET A 1 30.84 -23.95 -25.85
C MET A 1 29.92 -24.67 -26.81
N ALA A 2 28.62 -24.38 -26.77
CA ALA A 2 27.67 -24.93 -27.72
C ALA A 2 28.05 -24.56 -29.16
N LYS A 3 27.80 -25.48 -30.10
CA LYS A 3 28.13 -25.33 -31.52
C LYS A 3 26.99 -24.66 -32.28
N ASN A 4 27.31 -23.76 -33.20
CA ASN A 4 26.39 -23.23 -34.20
C ASN A 4 26.80 -23.74 -35.60
N GLU A 5 25.94 -24.50 -36.25
CA GLU A 5 26.18 -25.03 -37.61
C GLU A 5 25.60 -24.16 -38.73
N PHE A 6 24.83 -23.13 -38.40
CA PHE A 6 24.31 -22.19 -39.40
C PHE A 6 25.36 -21.14 -39.73
N LEU A 7 26.11 -21.38 -40.80
CA LEU A 7 27.26 -20.54 -41.19
C LEU A 7 26.87 -19.37 -42.11
N THR A 8 27.62 -18.27 -42.01
CA THR A 8 27.49 -17.13 -42.92
C THR A 8 27.99 -17.46 -44.32
N PHE A 9 27.34 -16.92 -45.35
CA PHE A 9 27.73 -17.11 -46.75
C PHE A 9 28.45 -15.89 -47.33
N GLY A 10 29.61 -16.13 -47.97
CA GLY A 10 30.28 -15.16 -48.82
C GLY A 10 30.88 -13.97 -48.09
N MET A 11 31.33 -14.07 -46.84
CA MET A 11 31.85 -12.92 -46.06
C MET A 11 33.28 -12.47 -46.41
N ALA A 12 33.99 -13.19 -47.27
CA ALA A 12 35.38 -12.90 -47.61
C ALA A 12 35.54 -11.54 -48.31
N GLU A 13 36.72 -10.93 -48.13
CA GLU A 13 37.12 -9.76 -48.91
C GLU A 13 37.10 -10.09 -50.42
N GLY A 14 36.60 -9.16 -51.24
CA GLY A 14 36.45 -9.37 -52.68
C GLY A 14 35.34 -10.35 -53.08
N ALA A 15 34.54 -10.87 -52.14
CA ALA A 15 33.47 -11.79 -52.48
C ALA A 15 32.45 -11.16 -53.44
N ASN A 16 32.06 -11.93 -54.46
CA ASN A 16 31.21 -11.52 -55.57
C ASN A 16 29.78 -11.21 -55.12
N VAL A 17 29.56 -10.05 -54.52
CA VAL A 17 28.23 -9.52 -54.15
C VAL A 17 28.06 -8.07 -54.59
N LEU A 18 26.81 -7.64 -54.72
CA LEU A 18 26.47 -6.24 -54.92
C LEU A 18 26.84 -5.38 -53.69
N SER A 19 27.23 -4.13 -53.95
CA SER A 19 27.22 -3.09 -52.92
C SER A 19 25.80 -2.87 -52.38
N ASN A 20 25.68 -2.16 -51.26
CA ASN A 20 24.37 -1.87 -50.70
C ASN A 20 23.53 -1.00 -51.64
N ASP A 21 24.15 -0.02 -52.31
CA ASP A 21 23.47 0.89 -53.23
C ASP A 21 22.99 0.16 -54.50
N GLU A 22 23.85 -0.68 -55.09
CA GLU A 22 23.46 -1.51 -56.25
C GLU A 22 22.32 -2.47 -55.90
N TYR A 23 22.34 -3.07 -54.71
CA TYR A 23 21.26 -3.98 -54.28
C TYR A 23 19.96 -3.24 -53.97
N ALA A 24 20.05 -2.05 -53.37
CA ALA A 24 18.88 -1.21 -53.11
C ALA A 24 18.17 -0.81 -54.42
N ALA A 25 18.94 -0.51 -55.47
CA ALA A 25 18.45 -0.17 -56.80
C ALA A 25 18.03 -1.37 -57.66
N LEU A 26 18.36 -2.60 -57.28
CA LEU A 26 18.04 -3.80 -58.05
C LEU A 26 16.52 -4.04 -58.11
N ALA A 27 15.92 -3.96 -59.30
CA ALA A 27 14.49 -4.20 -59.50
C ALA A 27 14.04 -5.60 -59.01
N ALA A 28 14.88 -6.62 -59.18
CA ALA A 28 14.61 -7.98 -58.73
C ALA A 28 14.56 -8.14 -57.20
N ARG A 29 15.07 -7.17 -56.41
CA ARG A 29 14.90 -7.17 -54.95
C ARG A 29 13.43 -7.06 -54.55
N VAL A 30 12.64 -6.31 -55.33
CA VAL A 30 11.22 -6.07 -55.05
C VAL A 30 10.34 -7.10 -55.75
N ASN A 31 10.59 -7.34 -57.04
CA ASN A 31 9.71 -8.16 -57.88
C ASN A 31 10.12 -9.64 -57.96
N GLY A 32 11.26 -10.00 -57.36
CA GLY A 32 11.92 -11.28 -57.62
C GLY A 32 12.50 -11.34 -59.04
N PHE A 33 13.19 -12.43 -59.34
CA PHE A 33 13.60 -12.73 -60.72
C PHE A 33 12.40 -13.30 -61.47
N SER A 34 12.06 -12.69 -62.61
CA SER A 34 11.00 -13.18 -63.49
C SER A 34 11.54 -14.31 -64.38
N ALA A 35 11.79 -14.04 -65.67
CA ALA A 35 12.39 -14.98 -66.60
C ALA A 35 13.78 -14.48 -67.04
N GLY A 36 14.73 -15.39 -67.19
CA GLY A 36 16.11 -15.09 -67.60
C GLY A 36 17.15 -15.56 -66.59
N VAL A 37 18.38 -15.05 -66.73
CA VAL A 37 19.53 -15.44 -65.90
C VAL A 37 19.67 -14.46 -64.73
N ALA A 38 19.56 -14.96 -63.50
CA ALA A 38 19.93 -14.21 -62.30
C ALA A 38 21.46 -14.15 -62.19
N LYS A 39 22.05 -12.96 -62.02
CA LYS A 39 23.51 -12.86 -61.90
C LYS A 39 23.92 -13.41 -60.55
N SER A 40 25.00 -14.20 -60.52
CA SER A 40 25.53 -14.78 -59.27
C SER A 40 25.79 -13.72 -58.20
N ARG A 41 26.25 -12.51 -58.60
CA ARG A 41 26.48 -11.36 -57.72
C ARG A 41 25.21 -10.87 -57.01
N GLU A 42 24.07 -10.95 -57.67
CA GLU A 42 22.75 -10.56 -57.14
C GLU A 42 22.25 -11.61 -56.14
N LEU A 43 22.33 -12.90 -56.51
CA LEU A 43 21.94 -14.02 -55.62
C LEU A 43 22.83 -14.08 -54.38
N ASN A 44 24.14 -13.95 -54.54
CA ASN A 44 25.08 -13.97 -53.43
C ASN A 44 24.80 -12.85 -52.41
N LYS A 45 24.30 -11.69 -52.86
CA LYS A 45 23.91 -10.60 -51.95
C LYS A 45 22.73 -11.00 -51.07
N ALA A 46 21.69 -11.59 -51.67
CA ALA A 46 20.54 -12.09 -50.94
C ALA A 46 20.92 -13.22 -49.97
N TRP A 47 21.70 -14.21 -50.43
CA TRP A 47 22.19 -15.31 -49.58
C TRP A 47 23.09 -14.82 -48.44
N ARG A 48 23.97 -13.85 -48.69
CA ARG A 48 24.79 -13.24 -47.64
C ARG A 48 23.90 -12.56 -46.59
N GLN A 49 22.94 -11.71 -47.00
CA GLN A 49 22.07 -11.03 -46.04
C GLN A 49 21.25 -12.02 -45.20
N SER A 50 20.66 -13.04 -45.81
CA SER A 50 19.89 -14.05 -45.09
C SER A 50 20.76 -14.88 -44.15
N SER A 51 21.91 -15.40 -44.62
CA SER A 51 22.79 -16.24 -43.82
C SER A 51 23.42 -15.51 -42.64
N ILE A 52 23.69 -14.20 -42.73
CA ILE A 52 24.15 -13.40 -41.58
C ILE A 52 23.10 -13.38 -40.48
N ILE A 53 21.84 -13.09 -40.81
CA ILE A 53 20.76 -13.05 -39.82
C ILE A 53 20.54 -14.43 -39.20
N THR A 54 20.54 -15.48 -40.01
CA THR A 54 20.41 -16.86 -39.52
C THR A 54 21.57 -17.23 -38.59
N HIS A 55 22.80 -16.89 -38.95
CA HIS A 55 23.98 -17.15 -38.11
C HIS A 55 23.89 -16.42 -36.77
N ILE A 56 23.53 -15.14 -36.76
CA ILE A 56 23.37 -14.33 -35.53
C ILE A 56 22.31 -14.95 -34.61
N LEU A 57 21.16 -15.34 -35.17
CA LEU A 57 20.10 -15.96 -34.39
C LEU A 57 20.53 -17.33 -33.83
N ALA A 58 21.17 -18.16 -34.65
CA ALA A 58 21.64 -19.47 -34.22
C ALA A 58 22.76 -19.36 -33.17
N ASP A 59 23.63 -18.34 -33.27
CA ASP A 59 24.67 -18.07 -32.27
C ASP A 59 24.05 -17.62 -30.95
N PHE A 60 23.06 -16.73 -30.98
CA PHE A 60 22.27 -16.36 -29.80
C PHE A 60 21.63 -17.59 -29.15
N ILE A 61 21.01 -18.46 -29.95
CA ILE A 61 20.39 -19.69 -29.44
C ILE A 61 21.45 -20.57 -28.77
N ALA A 62 22.57 -20.84 -29.44
CA ALA A 62 23.62 -21.71 -28.91
C ALA A 62 24.19 -21.16 -27.59
N LYS A 63 24.49 -19.86 -27.57
CA LYS A 63 25.09 -19.18 -26.42
C LYS A 63 24.15 -19.18 -25.21
N GLU A 64 22.91 -18.76 -25.39
CA GLU A 64 21.98 -18.55 -24.27
C GLU A 64 21.30 -19.85 -23.83
N SER A 65 21.08 -20.82 -24.74
CA SER A 65 20.52 -22.13 -24.36
C SER A 65 21.57 -23.08 -23.78
N GLY A 66 22.84 -22.91 -24.14
CA GLY A 66 23.92 -23.84 -23.80
C GLY A 66 23.92 -25.14 -24.62
N ASN A 67 23.02 -25.27 -25.61
CA ASN A 67 22.86 -26.46 -26.44
C ASN A 67 23.33 -26.20 -27.88
N ASP A 68 23.82 -27.24 -28.55
CA ASP A 68 24.19 -27.17 -29.97
C ASP A 68 22.97 -26.83 -30.86
N VAL A 69 23.23 -26.02 -31.88
CA VAL A 69 22.27 -25.61 -32.91
C VAL A 69 22.73 -26.21 -34.24
N LEU A 70 22.14 -27.37 -34.56
CA LEU A 70 22.56 -28.24 -35.67
C LEU A 70 21.73 -27.97 -36.95
N ASP A 71 22.37 -28.07 -38.12
CA ASP A 71 21.70 -27.96 -39.43
C ASP A 71 21.32 -29.36 -39.96
N ASN A 72 20.40 -30.02 -39.26
CA ASN A 72 19.97 -31.40 -39.56
C ASN A 72 18.46 -31.53 -39.86
N GLY A 73 17.76 -30.40 -40.03
CA GLY A 73 16.31 -30.37 -40.27
C GLY A 73 15.44 -30.66 -39.04
N ASN A 74 16.00 -30.84 -37.83
CA ASN A 74 15.23 -31.03 -36.61
C ASN A 74 14.67 -29.70 -36.08
N ILE A 75 13.50 -29.33 -36.58
CA ILE A 75 12.82 -28.07 -36.24
C ILE A 75 12.41 -28.04 -34.75
N ASP A 76 12.08 -29.17 -34.14
CA ASP A 76 11.61 -29.21 -32.75
C ASP A 76 12.74 -28.96 -31.75
N ALA A 77 13.94 -29.49 -32.04
CA ALA A 77 15.14 -29.17 -31.27
C ALA A 77 15.49 -27.69 -31.37
N LEU A 78 15.43 -27.12 -32.59
CA LEU A 78 15.69 -25.69 -32.81
C LEU A 78 14.68 -24.81 -32.06
N LYS A 79 13.38 -25.15 -32.11
CA LYS A 79 12.32 -24.45 -31.34
C LYS A 79 12.56 -24.52 -29.83
N SER A 80 12.91 -25.70 -29.32
CA SER A 80 13.16 -25.91 -27.90
C SER A 80 14.36 -25.10 -27.42
N ASN A 81 15.45 -25.12 -28.19
CA ASN A 81 16.64 -24.32 -27.88
C ASN A 81 16.35 -22.83 -27.98
N LEU A 82 15.58 -22.36 -28.97
CA LEU A 82 15.18 -20.96 -29.06
C LEU A 82 14.35 -20.52 -27.85
N ALA A 83 13.37 -21.32 -27.44
CA ALA A 83 12.55 -21.02 -26.26
C ALA A 83 13.41 -20.94 -24.98
N LEU A 84 14.37 -21.86 -24.83
CA LEU A 84 15.30 -21.85 -23.70
C LEU A 84 16.24 -20.64 -23.73
N ALA A 85 16.79 -20.29 -24.90
CA ALA A 85 17.63 -19.12 -25.10
C ALA A 85 16.90 -17.83 -24.72
N ILE A 86 15.65 -17.66 -25.15
CA ILE A 86 14.81 -16.51 -24.76
C ILE A 86 14.59 -16.50 -23.24
N LYS A 87 14.27 -17.66 -22.65
CA LYS A 87 14.06 -17.77 -21.19
C LYS A 87 15.31 -17.39 -20.40
N ASN A 88 16.49 -17.82 -20.83
CA ASN A 88 17.76 -17.57 -20.15
C ASN A 88 18.28 -16.15 -20.37
N ALA A 89 17.99 -15.56 -21.54
CA ALA A 89 18.36 -14.17 -21.84
C ALA A 89 17.51 -13.14 -21.06
N LEU A 90 16.34 -13.54 -20.57
CA LEU A 90 15.53 -12.70 -19.70
C LEU A 90 16.13 -12.70 -18.28
N PRO A 91 16.32 -11.51 -17.67
CA PRO A 91 16.83 -11.44 -16.30
C PRO A 91 15.87 -12.14 -15.34
N GLU A 92 16.42 -12.90 -14.41
CA GLU A 92 15.63 -13.47 -13.31
C GLU A 92 14.98 -12.31 -12.53
N VAL A 93 13.65 -12.31 -12.49
CA VAL A 93 12.90 -11.34 -11.68
C VAL A 93 12.85 -11.88 -10.25
N ARG A 94 13.70 -11.34 -9.39
CA ARG A 94 13.82 -11.75 -7.99
C ARG A 94 12.85 -10.95 -7.11
N ASP A 95 12.41 -11.57 -6.01
CA ASP A 95 11.68 -10.86 -4.97
C ASP A 95 12.56 -9.73 -4.39
N ALA A 96 11.94 -8.60 -4.08
CA ALA A 96 12.65 -7.52 -3.40
C ALA A 96 13.03 -7.93 -1.97
N THR A 97 14.15 -7.40 -1.49
CA THR A 97 14.59 -7.50 -0.09
C THR A 97 14.86 -6.11 0.47
N LEU A 98 15.28 -6.03 1.73
CA LEU A 98 15.66 -4.75 2.35
C LEU A 98 16.95 -4.17 1.76
N THR A 99 17.75 -4.98 1.05
CA THR A 99 19.05 -4.57 0.49
C THR A 99 19.11 -4.67 -1.04
N GLU A 100 18.20 -5.42 -1.65
CA GLU A 100 18.16 -5.66 -3.10
C GLU A 100 16.79 -5.29 -3.67
N LYS A 101 16.78 -4.52 -4.76
CA LYS A 101 15.54 -4.18 -5.48
C LYS A 101 15.01 -5.43 -6.19
N GLY A 102 13.69 -5.57 -6.24
CA GLY A 102 12.99 -6.67 -6.91
C GLY A 102 11.49 -6.41 -7.04
N ILE A 103 10.71 -7.47 -7.24
CA ILE A 103 9.24 -7.41 -7.26
C ILE A 103 8.64 -7.77 -5.89
N ILE A 104 7.46 -7.24 -5.58
CA ILE A 104 6.74 -7.49 -4.33
C ILE A 104 5.25 -7.73 -4.65
N GLN A 105 4.62 -8.67 -3.95
CA GLN A 105 3.17 -8.85 -4.01
C GLN A 105 2.47 -7.90 -3.03
N LEU A 106 1.37 -7.28 -3.48
CA LEU A 106 0.60 -6.36 -2.66
C LEU A 106 -0.39 -7.11 -1.75
N SER A 107 -0.59 -6.60 -0.54
CA SER A 107 -1.57 -7.11 0.42
C SER A 107 -2.50 -6.01 0.92
N ASN A 108 -3.78 -6.36 1.05
CA ASN A 108 -4.81 -5.51 1.65
C ASN A 108 -5.03 -5.80 3.15
N ALA A 109 -4.31 -6.76 3.73
CA ALA A 109 -4.40 -7.05 5.14
C ALA A 109 -3.88 -5.85 5.96
N THR A 110 -4.50 -5.60 7.12
CA THR A 110 -4.10 -4.50 8.03
C THR A 110 -3.40 -5.00 9.29
N ASP A 111 -3.29 -6.31 9.42
CA ASP A 111 -2.75 -7.08 10.54
C ASP A 111 -1.67 -8.08 10.07
N SER A 112 -1.21 -7.97 8.82
CA SER A 112 -0.19 -8.88 8.29
C SER A 112 1.16 -8.63 8.94
N THR A 113 1.83 -9.72 9.32
CA THR A 113 3.22 -9.73 9.80
C THR A 113 4.23 -10.07 8.71
N SER A 114 3.80 -10.18 7.45
CA SER A 114 4.69 -10.56 6.35
C SER A 114 5.64 -9.41 5.98
N GLU A 115 6.93 -9.70 5.96
CA GLU A 115 7.97 -8.80 5.44
C GLU A 115 8.16 -8.92 3.92
N ARG A 116 7.42 -9.83 3.26
CA ARG A 116 7.51 -10.09 1.82
C ARG A 116 6.37 -9.47 1.00
N LEU A 117 5.42 -8.80 1.66
CA LEU A 117 4.26 -8.19 1.03
C LEU A 117 4.25 -6.69 1.30
N ALA A 118 3.87 -5.89 0.32
CA ALA A 118 3.69 -4.45 0.50
C ALA A 118 2.22 -4.12 0.81
N ALA A 119 1.99 -3.22 1.76
CA ALA A 119 0.65 -2.73 2.06
C ALA A 119 0.09 -1.89 0.90
N THR A 120 -1.19 -2.04 0.59
CA THR A 120 -1.88 -1.16 -0.36
C THR A 120 -2.33 0.16 0.29
N PRO A 121 -2.60 1.23 -0.50
CA PRO A 121 -3.25 2.43 0.02
C PRO A 121 -4.57 2.15 0.73
N ARG A 122 -5.29 1.09 0.32
CA ARG A 122 -6.53 0.64 0.97
C ARG A 122 -6.30 0.12 2.39
N ALA A 123 -5.28 -0.72 2.59
CA ALA A 123 -4.90 -1.21 3.91
C ALA A 123 -4.50 -0.05 4.84
N VAL A 124 -3.68 0.88 4.33
CA VAL A 124 -3.22 2.05 5.08
C VAL A 124 -4.41 2.97 5.45
N LYS A 125 -5.30 3.25 4.51
CA LYS A 125 -6.53 4.03 4.75
C LYS A 125 -7.38 3.39 5.85
N TYR A 126 -7.59 2.08 5.80
CA TYR A 126 -8.42 1.38 6.78
C TYR A 126 -7.82 1.46 8.19
N ALA A 127 -6.51 1.24 8.33
CA ALA A 127 -5.81 1.40 9.61
C ALA A 127 -5.89 2.85 10.13
N TYR A 128 -5.76 3.84 9.23
CA TYR A 128 -5.89 5.26 9.57
C TYR A 128 -7.31 5.63 10.04
N ASP A 129 -8.35 5.12 9.38
CA ASP A 129 -9.74 5.35 9.75
C ASP A 129 -10.08 4.73 11.13
N LEU A 130 -9.54 3.53 11.42
CA LEU A 130 -9.63 2.91 12.74
C LEU A 130 -8.93 3.75 13.82
N ALA A 131 -7.73 4.26 13.54
CA ALA A 131 -7.00 5.13 14.47
C ALA A 131 -7.77 6.44 14.76
N ASN A 132 -8.35 7.08 13.73
CA ASN A 132 -9.19 8.27 13.92
C ASN A 132 -10.45 7.98 14.73
N THR A 133 -11.07 6.82 14.51
CA THR A 133 -12.24 6.39 15.27
C THR A 133 -11.90 6.24 16.75
N ALA A 134 -10.76 5.62 17.07
CA ALA A 134 -10.28 5.49 18.44
C ALA A 134 -9.98 6.85 19.09
N ASN A 135 -9.33 7.75 18.34
CA ASN A 135 -9.02 9.10 18.82
C ASN A 135 -10.30 9.92 19.11
N ASN A 136 -11.28 9.86 18.21
CA ASN A 136 -12.57 10.52 18.42
C ASN A 136 -13.31 9.93 19.63
N ASN A 137 -13.30 8.61 19.80
CA ASN A 137 -13.90 7.98 20.98
C ASN A 137 -13.24 8.49 22.28
N ALA A 138 -11.92 8.56 22.32
CA ALA A 138 -11.19 9.09 23.47
C ALA A 138 -11.56 10.55 23.76
N ASN A 139 -11.64 11.40 22.74
CA ASN A 139 -11.99 12.82 22.87
C ASN A 139 -13.44 13.07 23.32
N THR A 140 -14.33 12.07 23.24
CA THR A 140 -15.70 12.16 23.78
C THR A 140 -15.80 11.81 25.27
N LYS A 141 -14.72 11.36 25.91
CA LYS A 141 -14.71 11.01 27.34
C LYS A 141 -14.29 12.20 28.19
N LEU A 142 -14.71 12.17 29.45
CA LEU A 142 -14.31 13.19 30.43
C LEU A 142 -12.80 13.12 30.70
N SER A 143 -12.16 14.26 30.65
CA SER A 143 -10.74 14.44 30.92
C SER A 143 -10.47 14.45 32.43
N LYS A 144 -9.55 13.57 32.86
CA LYS A 144 -9.15 13.48 34.28
C LYS A 144 -8.54 14.78 34.80
N SER A 145 -7.74 15.47 33.98
CA SER A 145 -7.08 16.72 34.39
C SER A 145 -8.07 17.89 34.52
N GLN A 146 -9.26 17.79 33.92
CA GLN A 146 -10.29 18.82 34.01
C GLN A 146 -11.19 18.65 35.24
N ASN A 147 -11.06 17.55 35.99
CA ASN A 147 -11.82 17.31 37.23
C ASN A 147 -13.34 17.57 37.07
N GLY A 148 -13.93 17.17 35.94
CA GLY A 148 -15.36 17.32 35.65
C GLY A 148 -15.79 18.71 35.18
N ALA A 149 -14.85 19.65 34.94
CA ALA A 149 -15.17 20.95 34.35
C ALA A 149 -15.82 20.81 32.96
N ASP A 150 -15.44 19.77 32.22
CA ASP A 150 -15.86 19.37 30.88
C ASP A 150 -17.16 18.55 30.82
N ILE A 151 -17.83 18.32 31.95
CA ILE A 151 -19.17 17.73 31.96
C ILE A 151 -20.14 18.68 31.22
N PRO A 152 -20.80 18.23 30.13
CA PRO A 152 -21.68 19.08 29.34
C PRO A 152 -22.91 19.58 30.12
N ASP A 153 -23.53 18.69 30.90
CA ASP A 153 -24.66 19.03 31.77
C ASP A 153 -24.38 18.56 33.21
N LYS A 154 -23.93 19.50 34.04
CA LYS A 154 -23.58 19.24 35.44
C LYS A 154 -24.82 18.94 36.30
N ASN A 155 -25.97 19.52 35.98
CA ASN A 155 -27.21 19.28 36.74
C ASN A 155 -27.74 17.86 36.49
N ALA A 156 -27.76 17.43 35.22
CA ALA A 156 -28.08 16.05 34.87
C ALA A 156 -27.09 15.06 35.52
N PHE A 157 -25.80 15.41 35.56
CA PHE A 157 -24.79 14.59 36.23
C PHE A 157 -25.07 14.43 37.74
N VAL A 158 -25.36 15.52 38.46
CA VAL A 158 -25.76 15.47 39.88
C VAL A 158 -27.01 14.64 40.11
N LYS A 159 -28.00 14.73 39.21
CA LYS A 159 -29.20 13.89 39.22
C LYS A 159 -28.86 12.40 39.04
N ASN A 160 -28.01 12.07 38.07
CA ASN A 160 -27.59 10.69 37.82
C ASN A 160 -26.76 10.09 38.97
N LEU A 161 -26.08 10.93 39.76
CA LEU A 161 -25.44 10.53 41.02
C LEU A 161 -26.41 10.32 42.19
N GLY A 162 -27.69 10.64 42.03
CA GLY A 162 -28.70 10.55 43.10
C GLY A 162 -28.58 11.64 44.16
N LEU A 163 -27.89 12.75 43.88
CA LEU A 163 -27.57 13.78 44.88
C LEU A 163 -28.59 14.92 44.96
N VAL A 164 -29.65 14.90 44.13
CA VAL A 164 -30.65 15.98 44.06
C VAL A 164 -31.31 16.24 45.41
N GLU A 165 -31.74 15.20 46.13
CA GLU A 165 -32.33 15.36 47.46
C GLU A 165 -31.34 15.92 48.48
N THR A 166 -30.07 15.52 48.39
CA THR A 166 -29.01 16.02 49.28
C THR A 166 -28.78 17.51 49.06
N VAL A 167 -28.70 17.95 47.80
CA VAL A 167 -28.58 19.38 47.46
C VAL A 167 -29.80 20.15 47.97
N ASN A 168 -31.02 19.63 47.77
CA ASN A 168 -32.24 20.25 48.27
C ASN A 168 -32.25 20.36 49.80
N LYS A 169 -31.87 19.28 50.52
CA LYS A 169 -31.76 19.30 51.98
C LYS A 169 -30.71 20.31 52.46
N ALA A 170 -29.56 20.39 51.78
CA ALA A 170 -28.50 21.33 52.13
C ALA A 170 -28.91 22.80 51.91
N ASN A 171 -29.58 23.11 50.79
CA ASN A 171 -30.07 24.46 50.49
C ASN A 171 -31.13 24.94 51.49
N ASN A 172 -31.92 24.01 52.06
CA ASN A 172 -32.95 24.30 53.04
C ASN A 172 -32.47 24.13 54.50
N ALA A 173 -31.19 23.84 54.73
CA ALA A 173 -30.65 23.68 56.08
C ALA A 173 -30.47 25.05 56.75
N TYR A 174 -30.81 25.14 58.03
CA TYR A 174 -30.58 26.37 58.81
C TYR A 174 -29.06 26.64 58.96
N PRO A 175 -28.56 27.84 58.62
CA PRO A 175 -27.13 28.12 58.61
C PRO A 175 -26.57 28.30 60.02
N LYS A 176 -25.34 27.81 60.24
CA LYS A 176 -24.63 27.97 61.53
C LYS A 176 -24.28 29.42 61.88
N SER A 177 -24.22 30.31 60.88
CA SER A 177 -24.00 31.75 61.08
C SER A 177 -25.21 32.48 61.67
N GLY A 178 -26.32 31.77 61.89
CA GLY A 178 -27.59 32.39 62.27
C GLY A 178 -28.34 32.92 61.06
N GLY A 179 -29.62 33.20 61.29
CA GLY A 179 -30.58 33.64 60.27
C GLY A 179 -32.00 33.59 60.81
N ILE A 180 -32.96 33.88 59.95
CA ILE A 180 -34.39 33.86 60.30
C ILE A 180 -34.97 32.47 60.01
N VAL A 181 -35.65 31.88 61.00
CA VAL A 181 -36.49 30.70 60.78
C VAL A 181 -37.92 31.20 60.52
N ASN A 182 -38.40 31.05 59.28
CA ASN A 182 -39.76 31.40 58.91
C ASN A 182 -40.72 30.23 59.19
N GLY A 183 -41.15 30.11 60.45
CA GLY A 183 -42.08 29.07 60.89
C GLY A 183 -42.02 28.78 62.39
N TYR A 184 -42.82 27.82 62.85
CA TYR A 184 -42.73 27.31 64.22
C TYR A 184 -41.49 26.43 64.39
N VAL A 185 -40.86 26.54 65.56
CA VAL A 185 -39.73 25.69 65.96
C VAL A 185 -40.18 24.80 67.11
N ASP A 186 -40.38 23.52 66.83
CA ASP A 186 -40.65 22.49 67.85
C ASP A 186 -39.32 21.91 68.34
N ALA A 187 -38.81 22.45 69.44
CA ALA A 187 -37.60 21.94 70.10
C ALA A 187 -37.97 21.00 71.24
N THR A 188 -37.48 19.77 71.21
CA THR A 188 -37.71 18.76 72.25
C THR A 188 -36.67 18.80 73.39
N GLY A 189 -35.72 19.75 73.33
CA GLY A 189 -34.66 19.95 74.33
C GLY A 189 -34.47 21.43 74.69
N TYR A 190 -33.44 21.75 75.47
CA TYR A 190 -33.15 23.12 75.90
C TYR A 190 -32.71 24.00 74.73
N ILE A 191 -33.39 25.13 74.54
CA ILE A 191 -32.92 26.23 73.68
C ILE A 191 -32.07 27.16 74.53
N SER A 192 -30.83 27.39 74.13
CA SER A 192 -29.92 28.34 74.78
C SER A 192 -29.27 29.25 73.75
N GLY A 193 -28.91 30.46 74.15
CA GLY A 193 -28.17 31.41 73.35
C GLY A 193 -27.64 32.54 74.21
N LYS A 194 -26.93 33.48 73.60
CA LYS A 194 -26.21 34.55 74.29
C LYS A 194 -26.65 35.89 73.72
N GLY A 195 -27.38 36.70 74.50
CA GLY A 195 -27.86 38.01 74.08
C GLY A 195 -29.22 38.40 74.65
N VAL A 196 -29.82 39.46 74.09
CA VAL A 196 -31.17 39.94 74.43
C VAL A 196 -32.20 39.16 73.61
N TYR A 197 -33.22 38.64 74.29
CA TYR A 197 -34.35 37.96 73.67
C TYR A 197 -35.57 38.88 73.76
N GLU A 198 -35.97 39.46 72.64
CA GLU A 198 -37.21 40.22 72.57
C GLU A 198 -38.31 39.29 72.07
N ALA A 199 -39.24 38.92 72.97
CA ALA A 199 -40.44 38.18 72.63
C ALA A 199 -41.65 39.13 72.70
N PRO A 200 -42.03 39.79 71.59
CA PRO A 200 -43.21 40.64 71.58
C PRO A 200 -44.48 39.79 71.64
N GLY A 201 -45.01 39.61 72.85
CA GLY A 201 -46.45 39.49 73.09
C GLY A 201 -47.14 38.14 72.94
N ILE A 202 -46.72 37.05 73.61
CA ILE A 202 -47.62 36.04 74.25
C ILE A 202 -46.86 34.93 75.02
N ARG A 203 -47.59 34.39 76.01
CA ARG A 203 -47.28 33.48 77.14
C ARG A 203 -46.55 32.17 76.82
N VAL A 204 -45.54 31.90 77.64
CA VAL A 204 -44.94 30.57 77.85
C VAL A 204 -45.86 29.78 78.79
N TYR A 205 -46.37 28.63 78.35
CA TYR A 205 -46.94 27.62 79.25
C TYR A 205 -45.93 26.49 79.40
N SER A 206 -45.55 26.22 80.65
CA SER A 206 -44.75 25.06 81.06
C SER A 206 -45.56 23.76 80.97
#